data_AF-A0A8J3YV92-F1
#
_entry.id   AF-A0A8J3YV92-F1
#
_cell.length_a   1.000
_cell.length_b   1.000
_cell.length_c   1.000
_cell.angle_alpha   90.00
_cell.angle_beta   90.00
_cell.angle_gamma   90.00
#
_symmetry.space_group_name_H-M   'P 1'
#
loop_
_entity.id
_entity.type
_entity.pdbx_description
1 polymer ?
#
loop_
_entity_poly.entity_id
_entity_poly.type
_entity_poly.pdbx_seq_one_letter_code
_entity_poly.pdbx_strand_id
1 'polypeptide(L)'
;MTQPTEQPMPTGNGPAIFDLVRTDLATREQVGIRTYGTTLRAHNGRDALRDAYEEALDLALYLRQAIAERDTAAEAAPPGNRLTAVALGLPIGRRLPKMAAPPAGPGSVSGARGEDDRTLPDGARCFDCVRARRLWCCPEPHELGGAE
;
A
#
# COMPACT_ATOMS: atom_id res chain seq x y z
N MET A 1 30.67 8.92 21.72
CA MET A 1 29.63 9.62 20.92
C MET A 1 30.22 9.90 19.56
N THR A 2 29.83 9.15 18.53
CA THR A 2 30.34 9.33 17.16
C THR A 2 29.62 10.53 16.55
N GLN A 3 30.37 11.57 16.17
CA GLN A 3 29.82 12.73 15.47
C GLN A 3 29.21 12.27 14.13
N PRO A 4 28.03 12.77 13.72
CA PRO A 4 27.49 12.48 12.39
C PRO A 4 28.46 13.02 11.35
N THR A 5 28.78 12.23 10.33
CA THR A 5 29.55 12.71 9.18
C THR A 5 28.77 13.82 8.49
N GLU A 6 29.40 14.97 8.33
CA GLU A 6 28.82 16.16 7.70
C GLU A 6 28.37 15.80 6.27
N GLN A 7 27.08 15.99 5.98
CA GLN A 7 26.53 15.70 4.66
C GLN A 7 26.84 16.84 3.68
N PRO A 8 27.01 16.55 2.38
CA PRO A 8 27.29 17.59 1.39
C PRO A 8 26.11 18.55 1.23
N MET A 9 26.39 19.78 0.81
CA MET A 9 25.35 20.78 0.56
C MET A 9 24.40 20.31 -0.56
N PRO A 10 23.07 20.45 -0.38
CA PRO A 10 22.10 20.11 -1.42
C PRO A 10 22.21 21.07 -2.61
N THR A 11 22.12 20.54 -3.84
CA THR A 11 22.29 21.31 -5.10
C THR A 11 21.09 21.23 -6.04
N GLY A 12 19.92 20.81 -5.55
CA GLY A 12 18.73 20.60 -6.38
C GLY A 12 17.99 21.90 -6.75
N ASN A 13 17.51 21.98 -7.99
CA ASN A 13 16.65 23.07 -8.50
C ASN A 13 15.16 22.67 -8.61
N GLY A 14 14.74 21.67 -7.82
CA GLY A 14 13.36 21.19 -7.81
C GLY A 14 12.40 22.13 -7.08
N PRO A 15 11.10 21.82 -7.06
CA PRO A 15 10.13 22.54 -6.24
C PRO A 15 10.56 22.57 -4.76
N ALA A 16 10.22 23.65 -4.06
CA ALA A 16 10.47 23.75 -2.64
C ALA A 16 9.68 22.67 -1.88
N ILE A 17 10.37 21.75 -1.20
CA ILE A 17 9.73 20.63 -0.49
C ILE A 17 8.74 21.13 0.57
N PHE A 18 9.01 22.27 1.22
CA PHE A 18 8.08 22.90 2.16
C PHE A 18 6.72 23.25 1.53
N ASP A 19 6.70 23.73 0.29
CA ASP A 19 5.45 24.09 -0.40
C ASP A 19 4.65 22.85 -0.77
N LEU A 20 5.34 21.76 -1.15
CA LEU A 20 4.69 20.48 -1.42
C LEU A 20 4.04 19.93 -0.15
N VAL A 21 4.77 19.89 0.97
CA VAL A 21 4.24 19.43 2.27
C VAL A 21 3.05 20.29 2.72
N ARG A 22 3.13 21.62 2.55
CA ARG A 22 2.01 22.52 2.87
C ARG A 22 0.76 22.20 2.05
N THR A 23 0.94 21.86 0.77
CA THR A 23 -0.16 21.47 -0.12
C THR A 23 -0.80 20.15 0.32
N ASP A 24 0.02 19.17 0.68
CA ASP A 24 -0.44 17.87 1.17
C ASP A 24 -1.24 18.02 2.48
N LEU A 25 -0.75 18.85 3.41
CA LEU A 25 -1.44 19.15 4.67
C LEU A 25 -2.80 19.81 4.45
N ALA A 26 -2.88 20.81 3.57
CA ALA A 26 -4.14 21.47 3.24
C ALA A 26 -5.15 20.50 2.62
N THR A 27 -4.67 19.61 1.73
CA THR A 27 -5.50 18.58 1.11
C THR A 27 -6.04 17.59 2.15
N ARG A 28 -5.18 17.13 3.07
CA ARG A 28 -5.58 16.23 4.16
C ARG A 28 -6.58 16.88 5.11
N GLU A 29 -6.41 18.15 5.45
CA GLU A 29 -7.36 18.89 6.28
C GLU A 29 -8.75 18.93 5.62
N GLN A 30 -8.83 19.22 4.32
CA GLN A 30 -10.11 19.22 3.60
C GLN A 30 -10.79 17.85 3.57
N VAL A 31 -10.01 16.76 3.42
CA VAL A 31 -10.54 15.40 3.54
C VAL A 31 -11.12 15.20 4.95
N GLY A 32 -10.38 15.56 6.00
CA GLY A 32 -10.85 15.47 7.38
C GLY A 32 -12.13 16.27 7.63
N ILE A 33 -12.22 17.50 7.13
CA ILE A 33 -13.42 18.33 7.23
C ILE A 33 -14.61 17.67 6.52
N ARG A 34 -14.40 17.08 5.33
CA ARG A 34 -15.48 16.36 4.63
C ARG A 34 -15.94 15.12 5.39
N THR A 35 -15.02 14.39 6.02
CA THR A 35 -15.33 13.14 6.74
C THR A 35 -15.95 13.40 8.11
N TYR A 36 -15.46 14.38 8.86
CA TYR A 36 -15.81 14.60 10.27
C TYR A 36 -16.55 15.92 10.53
N GLY A 37 -16.75 16.76 9.51
CA GLY A 37 -17.50 18.02 9.59
C GLY A 37 -16.72 19.20 10.20
N THR A 38 -15.49 19.00 10.67
CA THR A 38 -14.68 20.05 11.31
C THR A 38 -13.18 19.79 11.13
N THR A 39 -12.37 20.84 11.31
CA THR A 39 -10.92 20.72 11.39
C THR A 39 -10.49 20.26 12.79
N LEU A 40 -9.30 19.67 12.87
CA LEU A 40 -8.72 19.29 14.15
C LEU A 40 -8.40 20.55 14.97
N ARG A 41 -8.94 20.63 16.18
CA ARG A 41 -8.71 21.72 17.14
C ARG A 41 -8.01 21.19 18.39
N ALA A 42 -7.20 22.04 19.00
CA ALA A 42 -6.66 21.77 20.34
C ALA A 42 -7.80 21.63 21.36
N HIS A 43 -7.55 20.91 22.45
CA HIS A 43 -8.51 20.68 23.54
C HIS A 43 -9.82 20.01 23.11
N ASN A 44 -9.77 19.11 22.14
CA ASN A 44 -10.92 18.34 21.64
C ASN A 44 -11.30 17.12 22.52
N GLY A 45 -10.66 16.95 23.67
CA GLY A 45 -10.91 15.84 24.61
C GLY A 45 -10.23 14.51 24.25
N ARG A 46 -9.47 14.43 23.15
CA ARG A 46 -8.67 13.26 22.78
C ARG A 46 -7.26 13.34 23.35
N ASP A 47 -6.66 12.17 23.56
CA ASP A 47 -5.24 12.04 23.87
C ASP A 47 -4.42 12.05 22.57
N ALA A 48 -4.01 13.24 22.17
CA ALA A 48 -3.22 13.44 20.95
C ALA A 48 -1.86 12.73 20.98
N LEU A 49 -1.29 12.48 22.17
CA LEU A 49 0.00 11.77 22.28
C LEU A 49 -0.18 10.29 21.97
N ARG A 50 -1.27 9.70 22.47
CA ARG A 50 -1.62 8.32 22.16
C ARG A 50 -1.93 8.16 20.67
N ASP A 51 -2.75 9.04 20.11
CA ASP A 51 -3.05 9.03 18.67
C ASP A 51 -1.76 9.10 17.84
N ALA A 52 -0.84 10.02 18.18
CA ALA A 52 0.44 10.16 17.48
C ALA A 52 1.34 8.92 17.63
N TYR A 53 1.31 8.24 18.77
CA TYR A 53 2.05 7.01 18.99
C TYR A 53 1.50 5.88 18.12
N GLU A 54 0.17 5.70 18.07
CA GLU A 54 -0.48 4.70 17.23
C GLU A 54 -0.16 4.94 15.73
N GLU A 55 -0.23 6.18 15.26
CA GLU A 55 0.15 6.56 13.88
C GLU A 55 1.65 6.32 13.57
N ALA A 56 2.53 6.48 14.56
CA ALA A 56 3.95 6.16 14.40
C ALA A 56 4.20 4.65 14.26
N LEU A 57 3.39 3.81 14.93
CA LEU A 57 3.43 2.36 14.74
C LEU A 57 2.96 1.97 13.33
N ASP A 58 1.91 2.60 12.82
CA ASP A 58 1.44 2.38 11.46
C ASP A 58 2.52 2.73 10.42
N LEU A 59 3.23 3.85 10.61
CA LEU A 59 4.40 4.18 9.79
C LEU A 59 5.47 3.08 9.84
N ALA A 60 5.78 2.55 11.03
CA ALA A 60 6.78 1.49 11.19
C ALA A 60 6.38 0.21 10.44
N LEU A 61 5.09 -0.14 10.41
CA LEU A 61 4.57 -1.27 9.64
C LEU A 61 4.81 -1.09 8.14
N TYR A 62 4.48 0.08 7.59
CA TYR A 62 4.72 0.36 6.16
C TYR A 62 6.20 0.33 5.80
N LEU A 63 7.07 0.87 6.66
CA LEU A 63 8.51 0.78 6.45
C LEU A 63 8.99 -0.67 6.48
N ARG A 64 8.49 -1.48 7.42
CA ARG A 64 8.85 -2.89 7.53
C ARG A 64 8.44 -3.67 6.27
N GLN A 65 7.25 -3.42 5.76
CA GLN A 65 6.77 -3.99 4.50
C GLN A 65 7.69 -3.59 3.33
N ALA A 66 7.96 -2.29 3.15
CA ALA A 66 8.79 -1.80 2.05
C ALA A 66 10.21 -2.40 2.06
N ILE A 67 10.79 -2.62 3.25
CA ILE A 67 12.09 -3.30 3.36
C ILE A 67 11.95 -4.79 2.98
N ALA A 68 10.95 -5.49 3.50
CA ALA A 68 10.74 -6.91 3.19
C ALA A 68 10.51 -7.16 1.69
N GLU A 69 9.75 -6.29 1.02
CA GLU A 69 9.52 -6.34 -0.42
C GLU A 69 10.80 -6.07 -1.21
N ARG A 70 11.63 -5.10 -0.78
CA ARG A 70 12.95 -4.83 -1.39
C ARG A 70 13.90 -6.02 -1.26
N ASP A 71 13.94 -6.64 -0.08
CA ASP A 71 14.80 -7.79 0.18
C ASP A 71 14.38 -8.99 -0.67
N THR A 72 13.07 -9.27 -0.73
CA THR A 72 12.51 -10.34 -1.57
C THR A 72 12.77 -10.09 -3.06
N ALA A 73 12.62 -8.84 -3.53
CA ALA A 73 12.91 -8.48 -4.91
C ALA A 73 14.40 -8.61 -5.25
N ALA A 74 15.30 -8.33 -4.29
CA ALA A 74 16.74 -8.51 -4.46
C ALA A 74 17.14 -10.00 -4.52
N GLU A 75 16.45 -10.87 -3.78
CA GLU A 75 16.66 -12.32 -3.82
C GLU A 75 16.08 -12.99 -5.09
N ALA A 76 14.98 -12.46 -5.63
CA ALA A 76 14.35 -12.97 -6.85
C ALA A 76 15.11 -12.61 -8.14
N ALA A 77 16.06 -11.67 -8.09
CA ALA A 77 16.93 -11.37 -9.22
C ALA A 77 17.92 -12.54 -9.43
N PRO A 78 18.08 -13.08 -10.65
CA PRO A 78 19.05 -14.15 -10.90
C PRO A 78 20.45 -13.68 -10.49
N PRO A 79 21.34 -14.57 -10.01
CA PRO A 79 22.70 -14.21 -9.59
C PRO A 79 23.55 -13.81 -10.81
N GLY A 80 23.31 -12.61 -11.33
CA GLY A 80 24.18 -11.91 -12.26
C GLY A 80 25.32 -11.29 -11.47
N ASN A 81 26.48 -11.94 -11.53
CA ASN A 81 27.78 -11.52 -11.04
C ASN A 81 27.87 -10.03 -10.61
N ARG A 82 27.93 -9.77 -9.29
CA ARG A 82 28.10 -8.42 -8.70
C ARG A 82 29.44 -7.75 -9.03
N LEU A 83 30.27 -8.33 -9.90
CA LEU A 83 31.55 -7.81 -10.40
C LEU A 83 31.53 -7.44 -11.90
N THR A 84 30.50 -6.81 -12.47
CA THR A 84 30.58 -6.31 -13.87
C THR A 84 29.77 -5.03 -14.14
N ALA A 85 29.87 -4.00 -13.31
CA ALA A 85 29.39 -2.65 -13.70
C ALA A 85 30.47 -1.79 -14.40
N VAL A 86 31.76 -2.16 -14.33
CA VAL A 86 32.85 -1.44 -15.01
C VAL A 86 33.16 -2.03 -16.41
N ALA A 87 32.71 -3.25 -16.71
CA ALA A 87 33.23 -4.03 -17.85
C ALA A 87 32.36 -4.06 -19.11
N LEU A 88 31.18 -3.42 -19.16
CA LEU A 88 30.28 -3.57 -20.32
C LEU A 88 30.02 -2.32 -21.16
N GLY A 89 30.70 -1.19 -20.97
CA GLY A 89 30.77 -0.13 -22.01
C GLY A 89 29.47 0.21 -22.75
N LEU A 90 28.31 0.19 -22.08
CA LEU A 90 27.03 0.45 -22.72
C LEU A 90 26.89 1.98 -22.89
N PRO A 91 26.66 2.49 -24.12
CA PRO A 91 26.51 3.92 -24.33
C PRO A 91 25.23 4.43 -23.69
N ILE A 92 25.37 5.43 -22.82
CA ILE A 92 24.30 6.25 -22.28
C ILE A 92 23.66 7.02 -23.45
N GLY A 93 22.53 6.53 -23.96
CA GLY A 93 21.77 7.25 -24.98
C GLY A 93 20.98 6.38 -25.95
N ARG A 94 19.95 5.67 -25.48
CA ARG A 94 18.83 5.29 -26.35
C ARG A 94 17.58 6.02 -25.90
N ARG A 95 17.08 6.92 -26.76
CA ARG A 95 15.73 7.47 -26.69
C ARG A 95 14.75 6.30 -26.57
N LEU A 96 13.90 6.34 -25.55
CA LEU A 96 12.72 5.49 -25.50
C LEU A 96 11.82 5.81 -26.71
N PRO A 97 11.32 4.80 -27.45
CA PRO A 97 10.24 5.06 -28.40
C PRO A 97 8.99 5.51 -27.64
N LYS A 98 8.29 6.48 -28.23
CA LYS A 98 7.04 7.07 -27.76
C LYS A 98 6.00 5.95 -27.61
N MET A 99 5.66 5.59 -26.36
CA MET A 99 4.56 4.67 -26.07
C MET A 99 3.25 5.27 -26.61
N ALA A 100 2.57 4.51 -27.48
CA ALA A 100 1.22 4.84 -27.94
C ALA A 100 0.23 4.71 -26.77
N ALA A 101 -0.76 5.60 -26.73
CA ALA A 101 -1.84 5.58 -25.74
C ALA A 101 -2.65 4.27 -25.82
N PRO A 102 -3.12 3.73 -24.68
CA PRO A 102 -4.01 2.57 -24.69
C PRO A 102 -5.38 2.93 -25.31
N PRO A 103 -6.03 2.02 -26.05
CA PRO A 103 -7.35 2.27 -26.60
C PRO A 103 -8.42 2.30 -25.49
N ALA A 104 -9.42 3.16 -25.70
CA ALA A 104 -10.58 3.33 -24.85
C ALA A 104 -11.34 2.00 -24.65
N GLY A 105 -11.61 1.65 -23.40
CA GLY A 105 -12.42 0.49 -23.04
C GLY A 105 -13.90 0.68 -23.43
N PRO A 106 -14.59 -0.37 -23.91
CA PRO A 106 -16.02 -0.28 -24.15
C PRO A 106 -16.82 -0.43 -22.85
N GLY A 107 -17.59 0.63 -22.55
CA GLY A 107 -19.04 0.56 -22.38
C GLY A 107 -19.64 -0.44 -21.39
N SER A 108 -20.18 0.10 -20.30
CA SER A 108 -21.21 -0.44 -19.41
C SER A 108 -22.49 -0.92 -20.13
N VAL A 109 -23.08 -2.05 -19.71
CA VAL A 109 -24.55 -2.31 -19.58
C VAL A 109 -24.73 -3.51 -18.61
N SER A 110 -25.20 -3.34 -17.37
CA SER A 110 -26.59 -3.50 -16.84
C SER A 110 -27.20 -4.91 -16.88
N GLY A 111 -27.39 -5.50 -15.68
CA GLY A 111 -28.65 -6.09 -15.21
C GLY A 111 -28.96 -7.58 -15.48
N ALA A 112 -28.98 -8.40 -14.42
CA ALA A 112 -30.01 -9.43 -14.18
C ALA A 112 -29.92 -9.98 -12.74
N ARG A 113 -31.08 -10.14 -12.10
CA ARG A 113 -31.30 -10.81 -10.81
C ARG A 113 -31.15 -12.32 -10.96
N GLY A 114 -30.66 -12.99 -9.93
CA GLY A 114 -30.69 -14.45 -9.79
C GLY A 114 -30.20 -14.86 -8.41
N GLU A 115 -31.15 -15.25 -7.54
CA GLU A 115 -30.93 -15.92 -6.26
C GLU A 115 -30.28 -17.30 -6.44
N ASP A 116 -29.62 -17.75 -5.37
CA ASP A 116 -29.21 -19.13 -5.06
C ASP A 116 -28.14 -19.81 -5.92
N ASP A 117 -26.87 -19.59 -5.58
CA ASP A 117 -25.89 -20.69 -5.49
C ASP A 117 -24.73 -20.32 -4.55
N ARG A 118 -24.63 -20.99 -3.39
CA ARG A 118 -23.51 -20.84 -2.44
C ARG A 118 -22.37 -21.81 -2.74
N THR A 119 -21.96 -21.91 -3.99
CA THR A 119 -20.72 -22.59 -4.35
C THR A 119 -19.56 -21.62 -4.14
N LEU A 120 -18.86 -21.80 -3.03
CA LEU A 120 -17.55 -21.17 -2.79
C LEU A 120 -16.58 -21.65 -3.89
N PRO A 121 -15.79 -20.76 -4.51
CA PRO A 121 -14.84 -21.14 -5.56
C PRO A 121 -13.81 -22.13 -5.01
N ASP A 122 -13.31 -23.03 -5.86
CA ASP A 122 -12.33 -24.06 -5.49
C ASP A 122 -11.18 -23.49 -4.65
N GLY A 123 -11.10 -23.91 -3.38
CA GLY A 123 -10.09 -23.48 -2.42
C GLY A 123 -10.53 -22.41 -1.41
N ALA A 124 -11.75 -21.86 -1.51
CA ALA A 124 -12.27 -20.93 -0.51
C ALA A 124 -12.75 -21.66 0.76
N ARG A 125 -12.32 -21.18 1.93
CA ARG A 125 -12.65 -21.74 3.25
C ARG A 125 -13.85 -21.00 3.85
N CYS A 126 -14.76 -21.72 4.52
CA CYS A 126 -15.85 -21.07 5.26
C CYS A 126 -15.32 -20.25 6.44
N PHE A 127 -16.11 -19.28 6.89
CA PHE A 127 -15.72 -18.29 7.91
C PHE A 127 -15.31 -18.96 9.25
N ASP A 128 -16.00 -20.04 9.63
CA ASP A 128 -15.70 -20.79 10.85
C ASP A 128 -14.36 -21.54 10.76
N CYS A 129 -13.99 -22.06 9.59
CA CYS A 129 -12.68 -22.68 9.38
C CYS A 129 -11.53 -21.66 9.46
N VAL A 130 -11.75 -20.43 8.97
CA VAL A 130 -10.78 -19.33 9.10
C VAL A 130 -10.57 -18.97 10.57
N ARG A 131 -11.67 -18.83 11.33
CA ARG A 131 -11.61 -18.47 12.75
C ARG A 131 -10.91 -19.53 13.60
N ALA A 132 -11.08 -20.81 13.26
CA ALA A 132 -10.47 -21.94 13.97
C ALA A 132 -9.04 -22.30 13.49
N ARG A 133 -8.47 -21.55 12.53
CA ARG A 133 -7.14 -21.81 11.92
C ARG A 133 -6.94 -23.24 11.40
N ARG A 134 -8.01 -23.88 10.89
CA ARG A 134 -7.91 -25.22 10.31
C ARG A 134 -7.33 -25.16 8.90
N LEU A 135 -6.51 -26.14 8.56
CA LEU A 135 -5.80 -26.21 7.27
C LEU A 135 -6.69 -26.70 6.12
N TRP A 136 -7.84 -27.31 6.39
CA TRP A 136 -8.76 -27.87 5.40
C TRP A 136 -10.21 -27.43 5.66
N CYS A 137 -11.01 -27.25 4.60
CA CYS A 137 -12.43 -26.90 4.72
C CYS A 137 -13.23 -28.14 5.16
N CYS A 138 -14.20 -27.98 6.07
CA CYS A 138 -14.98 -29.12 6.56
C CYS A 138 -15.74 -29.82 5.41
N PRO A 139 -15.75 -31.16 5.35
CA PRO A 139 -16.43 -31.91 4.28
C PRO A 139 -17.95 -31.98 4.44
N GLU A 140 -18.55 -31.42 5.50
CA GLU A 140 -19.99 -31.46 5.72
C GLU A 140 -20.63 -30.07 5.71
N PRO A 141 -21.77 -29.89 5.02
CA PRO A 141 -22.55 -28.65 5.08
C PRO A 141 -23.19 -28.53 6.47
N HIS A 142 -22.79 -27.51 7.24
CA HIS A 142 -23.47 -27.17 8.48
C HIS A 142 -24.74 -26.37 8.17
N GLU A 143 -25.88 -26.88 8.61
CA GLU A 143 -27.13 -26.12 8.64
C GLU A 143 -26.98 -24.94 9.60
N LEU A 144 -27.34 -23.75 9.13
CA LEU A 144 -27.41 -22.55 9.95
C LEU A 144 -28.58 -22.72 10.91
N GLY A 145 -28.27 -22.94 12.20
CA GLY A 145 -29.26 -22.99 13.26
C GLY A 145 -30.11 -21.73 13.27
N GLY A 146 -31.39 -21.89 12.95
CA GLY A 146 -32.42 -20.90 13.23
C GLY A 146 -32.65 -20.82 14.73
N ALA A 147 -32.60 -19.60 15.26
CA ALA A 147 -33.06 -19.30 16.60
C ALA A 147 -34.60 -19.34 16.61
N GLU A 148 -35.17 -20.13 17.52
CA GLU A 148 -36.44 -19.85 18.19
C GLU A 148 -36.19 -19.86 19.71
#